data_AF-A0A9W8WRP9-F1
#
_entry.id   AF-A0A9W8WRP9-F1
#
_cell.length_a   1.000
_cell.length_b   1.000
_cell.length_c   1.000
_cell.angle_alpha   90.00
_cell.angle_beta   90.00
_cell.angle_gamma   90.00
#
_symmetry.space_group_name_H-M   'P 1'
#
loop_
_entity.id
_entity.type
_entity.pdbx_description
1 polymer ?
#
loop_
_entity_poly.entity_id
_entity_poly.type
_entity_poly.pdbx_seq_one_letter_code
_entity_poly.pdbx_strand_id
1 'polypeptide(L)'
;MMAGADTVETVLGPLSTTLEGVKVFMKTVIDSEPWIEEPALIPIPWRSFVVPEDRPLRIGVLWHDGIVRPHPPVTRALKQVTEALKGHNVDMVEVPPHLHDEAWTILSSLYYPDGGEADSEDIDSSGEPWRPLSMWIIKDNPCVKKLSVGEMAYWFEEREAYRKEYALHWKKHGIDALLCPVGPGVAPKHNTAKYWSYTSQWNLLDYPGLVFPVSKVDKDVDAWNGDEQILGELDQENRELWDPEEFHGGPVGLQLVGRRFEDEKIVAILEYITEKIGLPRQALI
;
A
#
# COMPACT_ATOMS: atom_id res chain seq x y z
N MET A 1 2.57 -17.84 8.45
CA MET A 1 1.44 -18.11 7.54
C MET A 1 0.25 -18.53 8.39
N MET A 2 -0.95 -18.00 8.16
CA MET A 2 -2.15 -18.44 8.88
C MET A 2 -2.71 -19.67 8.15
N ALA A 3 -2.77 -20.81 8.85
CA ALA A 3 -3.20 -22.07 8.23
C ALA A 3 -4.61 -21.93 7.62
N GLY A 4 -4.74 -22.22 6.32
CA GLY A 4 -6.01 -22.17 5.60
C GLY A 4 -6.37 -20.81 4.99
N ALA A 5 -5.52 -19.79 5.14
CA ALA A 5 -5.72 -18.44 4.58
C ALA A 5 -4.79 -18.13 3.39
N ASP A 6 -4.54 -19.13 2.54
CA ASP A 6 -3.60 -19.01 1.39
C ASP A 6 -4.16 -18.19 0.21
N THR A 7 -5.38 -17.65 0.36
CA THR A 7 -6.10 -16.90 -0.67
C THR A 7 -5.48 -15.53 -0.93
N VAL A 8 -5.06 -14.83 0.13
CA VAL A 8 -4.24 -13.62 0.11
C VAL A 8 -3.28 -13.73 1.30
N GLU A 9 -1.99 -13.81 1.01
CA GLU A 9 -0.97 -14.08 2.03
C GLU A 9 -0.96 -13.01 3.12
N THR A 10 -0.93 -13.47 4.38
CA THR A 10 -0.78 -12.59 5.54
C THR A 10 0.70 -12.43 5.87
N VAL A 11 1.10 -11.18 6.09
CA VAL A 11 2.48 -10.82 6.43
C VAL A 11 2.56 -10.12 7.79
N LEU A 12 3.69 -10.30 8.46
CA LEU A 12 4.05 -9.56 9.67
C LEU A 12 5.25 -8.68 9.35
N GLY A 13 5.19 -7.40 9.69
CA GLY A 13 6.27 -6.44 9.48
C GLY A 13 6.44 -5.49 10.67
N PRO A 14 7.64 -4.92 10.86
CA PRO A 14 7.89 -4.01 11.97
C PRO A 14 7.26 -2.62 11.73
N LEU A 15 6.82 -2.01 12.83
CA LEU A 15 6.56 -0.58 12.92
C LEU A 15 7.61 0.05 13.84
N SER A 16 8.28 1.10 13.37
CA SER A 16 9.38 1.75 14.10
C SER A 16 9.37 3.25 13.83
N THR A 17 9.87 4.03 14.80
CA THR A 17 10.06 5.49 14.66
C THR A 17 11.28 5.85 13.82
N THR A 18 12.12 4.87 13.46
CA THR A 18 13.30 5.04 12.60
C THR A 18 13.38 3.93 11.56
N LEU A 19 13.91 4.26 10.38
CA LEU A 19 14.19 3.29 9.33
C LEU A 19 15.23 2.24 9.78
N GLU A 20 16.21 2.65 10.58
CA GLU A 20 17.19 1.72 11.15
C GLU A 20 16.52 0.68 12.06
N GLY A 21 15.50 1.06 12.85
CA GLY A 21 14.76 0.10 13.67
C GLY A 21 14.01 -0.95 12.85
N VAL A 22 13.44 -0.56 11.68
CA VAL A 22 12.86 -1.51 10.71
C VAL A 22 13.93 -2.49 10.23
N LYS A 23 15.08 -1.96 9.78
CA LYS A 23 16.18 -2.75 9.22
C LYS A 23 16.78 -3.73 10.23
N VAL A 24 17.06 -3.28 11.45
CA VAL A 24 17.59 -4.14 12.53
C VAL A 24 16.61 -5.25 12.85
N PHE A 25 15.32 -4.94 13.01
CA PHE A 25 14.30 -5.96 13.29
C PHE A 25 14.26 -7.02 12.18
N MET A 26 14.09 -6.60 10.93
CA MET A 26 13.97 -7.54 9.80
C MET A 26 15.23 -8.40 9.67
N LYS A 27 16.41 -7.79 9.74
CA LYS A 27 17.68 -8.49 9.63
C LYS A 27 17.87 -9.49 10.78
N THR A 28 17.59 -9.10 12.02
CA THR A 28 17.71 -10.01 13.18
C THR A 28 16.79 -11.23 13.05
N VAL A 29 15.54 -11.03 12.61
CA VAL A 29 14.61 -12.14 12.40
C VAL A 29 15.08 -13.05 11.24
N ILE A 30 15.55 -12.49 10.14
CA ILE A 30 16.01 -13.30 9.00
C ILE A 30 17.32 -14.04 9.33
N ASP A 31 18.25 -13.40 10.03
CA ASP A 31 19.53 -14.01 10.44
C ASP A 31 19.35 -15.14 11.48
N SER A 32 18.20 -15.25 12.15
CA SER A 32 17.90 -16.38 13.02
C SER A 32 17.46 -17.63 12.26
N GLU A 33 17.42 -17.59 10.93
CA GLU A 33 17.05 -18.69 10.03
C GLU A 33 15.71 -19.37 10.42
N PRO A 34 14.61 -18.60 10.59
CA PRO A 34 13.36 -19.11 11.15
C PRO A 34 12.71 -20.21 10.29
N TRP A 35 13.08 -20.30 9.02
CA TRP A 35 12.67 -21.36 8.11
C TRP A 35 13.17 -22.77 8.51
N ILE A 36 14.12 -22.88 9.44
CA ILE A 36 14.53 -24.18 10.00
C ILE A 36 13.44 -24.76 10.90
N GLU A 37 12.73 -23.90 11.64
CA GLU A 37 11.66 -24.29 12.56
C GLU A 37 10.28 -24.22 11.90
N GLU A 38 10.06 -23.23 11.03
CA GLU A 38 8.80 -23.01 10.31
C GLU A 38 8.97 -23.33 8.80
N PRO A 39 8.62 -24.55 8.35
CA PRO A 39 8.83 -24.99 6.97
C PRO A 39 7.98 -24.25 5.94
N ALA A 40 6.96 -23.47 6.36
CA ALA A 40 6.19 -22.62 5.45
C ALA A 40 6.97 -21.38 4.97
N LEU A 41 8.07 -21.00 5.65
CA LEU A 41 8.88 -19.85 5.27
C LEU A 41 9.85 -20.18 4.13
N ILE A 42 10.06 -19.21 3.25
CA ILE A 42 11.02 -19.33 2.16
C ILE A 42 12.43 -19.03 2.72
N PRO A 43 13.43 -19.92 2.51
CA PRO A 43 14.77 -19.76 3.08
C PRO A 43 15.61 -18.72 2.32
N ILE A 44 15.26 -17.43 2.49
CA ILE A 44 15.94 -16.30 1.87
C ILE A 44 16.77 -15.58 2.94
N PRO A 45 18.11 -15.62 2.88
CA PRO A 45 18.96 -14.85 3.77
C PRO A 45 18.91 -13.35 3.42
N TRP A 46 19.26 -12.49 4.38
CA TRP A 46 19.30 -11.05 4.18
C TRP A 46 20.32 -10.65 3.11
N ARG A 47 19.85 -9.99 2.04
CA ARG A 47 20.69 -9.54 0.92
C ARG A 47 20.83 -8.03 0.96
N SER A 48 22.05 -7.55 1.22
CA SER A 48 22.32 -6.12 1.14
C SER A 48 22.14 -5.63 -0.31
N PHE A 49 21.38 -4.56 -0.50
CA PHE A 49 21.23 -3.88 -1.77
C PHE A 49 22.03 -2.59 -1.76
N VAL A 50 22.76 -2.32 -2.84
CA VAL A 50 23.49 -1.06 -3.05
C VAL A 50 22.82 -0.32 -4.20
N VAL A 51 22.46 0.94 -3.97
CA VAL A 51 21.87 1.79 -5.01
C VAL A 51 22.92 1.99 -6.12
N PRO A 52 22.55 1.78 -7.40
CA PRO A 52 23.50 1.93 -8.51
C PRO A 52 24.07 3.35 -8.62
N GLU A 53 25.37 3.45 -8.87
CA GLU A 53 26.07 4.72 -9.15
C GLU A 53 26.38 4.88 -10.65
N ASP A 54 26.46 3.77 -11.39
CA ASP A 54 26.79 3.70 -12.81
C ASP A 54 25.61 4.06 -13.73
N ARG A 55 24.40 4.10 -13.17
CA ARG A 55 23.16 4.54 -13.83
C ARG A 55 22.25 5.27 -12.83
N PRO A 56 21.30 6.10 -13.32
CA PRO A 56 20.26 6.63 -12.45
C PRO A 56 19.41 5.53 -11.81
N LEU A 57 19.00 5.74 -10.56
CA LEU A 57 17.98 4.94 -9.89
C LEU A 57 16.60 5.27 -10.51
N ARG A 58 15.89 4.27 -11.04
CA ARG A 58 14.61 4.51 -11.72
C ARG A 58 13.45 4.36 -10.73
N ILE A 59 12.88 5.47 -10.28
CA ILE A 59 11.73 5.45 -9.37
C ILE A 59 10.45 5.72 -10.17
N GLY A 60 9.57 4.73 -10.19
CA GLY A 60 8.22 4.89 -10.72
C GLY A 60 7.39 5.80 -9.81
N VAL A 61 6.49 6.60 -10.38
CA VAL A 61 5.55 7.43 -9.63
C VAL A 61 4.14 7.07 -10.07
N LEU A 62 3.36 6.51 -9.15
CA LEU A 62 1.92 6.31 -9.31
C LEU A 62 1.19 7.41 -8.55
N TRP A 63 0.53 8.31 -9.27
CA TRP A 63 -0.16 9.46 -8.68
C TRP A 63 -1.49 9.11 -8.03
N HIS A 64 -2.22 8.18 -8.63
CA HIS A 64 -3.49 7.64 -8.14
C HIS A 64 -3.76 6.29 -8.79
N ASP A 65 -4.63 5.49 -8.19
CA ASP A 65 -5.04 4.16 -8.68
C ASP A 65 -6.01 4.19 -9.88
N GLY A 66 -6.50 5.38 -10.26
CA GLY A 66 -7.42 5.54 -11.38
C GLY A 66 -8.89 5.45 -10.98
N ILE A 67 -9.17 5.22 -9.70
CA ILE A 67 -10.51 5.05 -9.11
C ILE A 67 -10.81 6.16 -8.12
N VAL A 68 -9.87 6.45 -7.21
CA VAL A 68 -9.98 7.51 -6.18
C VAL A 68 -8.75 8.39 -6.22
N ARG A 69 -8.90 9.71 -6.30
CA ARG A 69 -7.76 10.63 -6.20
C ARG A 69 -7.37 10.83 -4.74
N PRO A 70 -6.07 10.84 -4.42
CA PRO A 70 -5.61 11.18 -3.08
C PRO A 70 -5.99 12.62 -2.72
N HIS A 71 -6.32 12.85 -1.46
CA HIS A 71 -6.54 14.19 -0.93
C HIS A 71 -5.34 15.13 -1.22
N PRO A 72 -5.57 16.45 -1.29
CA PRO A 72 -4.54 17.45 -1.58
C PRO A 72 -3.20 17.27 -0.85
N PRO A 73 -3.13 16.99 0.48
CA PRO A 73 -1.86 16.84 1.18
C PRO A 73 -1.01 15.67 0.65
N VAL A 74 -1.65 14.55 0.28
CA VAL A 74 -0.95 13.36 -0.22
C VAL A 74 -0.39 13.62 -1.62
N THR A 75 -1.19 14.27 -2.47
CA THR A 75 -0.73 14.72 -3.80
C THR A 75 0.41 15.73 -3.68
N ARG A 76 0.33 16.67 -2.72
CA ARG A 76 1.42 17.61 -2.42
C ARG A 76 2.68 16.90 -1.95
N ALA A 77 2.57 15.92 -1.05
CA ALA A 77 3.71 15.13 -0.59
C ALA A 77 4.40 14.38 -1.74
N LEU A 78 3.63 13.78 -2.67
CA LEU A 78 4.20 13.18 -3.89
C LEU A 78 4.96 14.20 -4.74
N LYS A 79 4.38 15.38 -4.97
CA LYS A 79 5.06 16.47 -5.70
C LYS A 79 6.34 16.92 -4.98
N GLN A 80 6.29 17.05 -3.66
CA GLN A 80 7.45 17.46 -2.86
C GLN A 80 8.60 16.45 -2.98
N VAL A 81 8.32 15.15 -2.88
CA VAL A 81 9.36 14.11 -2.99
C VAL A 81 9.89 13.99 -4.42
N THR A 82 9.01 14.02 -5.43
CA THR A 82 9.43 13.90 -6.83
C THR A 82 10.24 15.12 -7.29
N GLU A 83 9.85 16.34 -6.89
CA GLU A 83 10.62 17.57 -7.16
C GLU A 83 11.97 17.56 -6.42
N ALA A 84 11.97 17.14 -5.16
CA ALA A 84 13.17 17.06 -4.34
C ALA A 84 14.24 16.15 -4.92
N LEU A 85 13.83 15.05 -5.55
CA LEU A 85 14.73 14.06 -6.10
C LEU A 85 15.31 14.49 -7.45
N LYS A 86 14.78 15.55 -8.08
CA LYS A 86 15.37 16.10 -9.30
C LYS A 86 16.80 16.57 -9.03
N GLY A 87 17.73 16.14 -9.87
CA GLY A 87 19.15 16.49 -9.75
C GLY A 87 19.95 15.57 -8.81
N HIS A 88 19.30 14.68 -8.07
CA HIS A 88 19.95 13.48 -7.55
C HIS A 88 19.93 12.41 -8.65
N ASN A 89 20.90 11.50 -8.71
CA ASN A 89 21.06 10.48 -9.78
C ASN A 89 19.88 9.48 -9.83
N VAL A 90 18.69 9.98 -10.16
CA VAL A 90 17.40 9.34 -10.02
C VAL A 90 16.52 9.80 -11.20
N ASP A 91 16.01 8.83 -11.95
CA ASP A 91 15.06 9.05 -13.02
C ASP A 91 13.65 8.81 -12.48
N MET A 92 12.83 9.87 -12.45
CA MET A 92 11.40 9.75 -12.15
C MET A 92 10.66 9.23 -13.40
N VAL A 93 9.98 8.10 -13.27
CA VAL A 93 9.21 7.48 -14.35
C VAL A 93 7.73 7.53 -14.00
N GLU A 94 6.90 8.17 -14.81
CA GLU A 94 5.45 8.12 -14.58
C GLU A 94 4.92 6.72 -14.87
N VAL A 95 4.19 6.15 -13.92
CA VAL A 95 3.59 4.81 -14.03
C VAL A 95 2.08 4.97 -13.95
N PRO A 96 1.34 4.71 -15.04
CA PRO A 96 -0.12 4.79 -15.00
C PRO A 96 -0.69 3.66 -14.15
N PRO A 97 -1.86 3.86 -13.51
CA PRO A 97 -2.55 2.76 -12.83
C PRO A 97 -2.86 1.62 -13.80
N HIS A 98 -2.96 0.41 -13.26
CA HIS A 98 -3.13 -0.79 -14.08
C HIS A 98 -4.10 -1.76 -13.42
N LEU A 99 -5.37 -1.70 -13.84
CA LEU A 99 -6.43 -2.63 -13.44
C LEU A 99 -6.60 -2.73 -11.91
N HIS A 100 -6.57 -1.59 -11.20
CA HIS A 100 -6.70 -1.57 -9.73
C HIS A 100 -8.15 -1.85 -9.26
N ASP A 101 -9.14 -1.64 -10.13
CA ASP A 101 -10.54 -2.05 -9.93
C ASP A 101 -10.71 -3.57 -10.01
N GLU A 102 -10.06 -4.21 -10.98
CA GLU A 102 -10.03 -5.67 -11.11
C GLU A 102 -9.36 -6.30 -9.89
N ALA A 103 -8.24 -5.73 -9.44
CA ALA A 103 -7.57 -6.19 -8.23
C ALA A 103 -8.48 -6.16 -6.99
N TRP A 104 -9.26 -5.08 -6.81
CA TRP A 104 -10.23 -5.00 -5.72
C TRP A 104 -11.28 -6.10 -5.82
N THR A 105 -11.76 -6.41 -7.02
CA THR A 105 -12.74 -7.48 -7.26
C THR A 105 -12.18 -8.85 -6.86
N ILE A 106 -10.94 -9.14 -7.25
CA ILE A 106 -10.24 -10.38 -6.86
C ILE A 106 -10.04 -10.43 -5.35
N LEU A 107 -9.47 -9.37 -4.75
CA LEU A 107 -9.18 -9.29 -3.32
C LEU A 107 -10.42 -9.46 -2.45
N SER A 108 -11.47 -8.70 -2.74
CA SER A 108 -12.71 -8.74 -1.95
C SER A 108 -13.39 -10.11 -2.00
N SER A 109 -13.25 -10.84 -3.12
CA SER A 109 -13.75 -12.21 -3.25
C SER A 109 -12.88 -13.22 -2.48
N LEU A 110 -11.57 -12.99 -2.41
CA LEU A 110 -10.60 -13.87 -1.76
C LEU A 110 -10.40 -13.60 -0.27
N TYR A 111 -10.81 -12.43 0.25
CA TYR A 111 -10.77 -12.14 1.69
C TYR A 111 -11.80 -12.91 2.49
N TYR A 112 -12.97 -13.18 1.91
CA TYR A 112 -14.09 -13.83 2.60
C TYR A 112 -14.61 -15.04 1.80
N PRO A 113 -13.76 -16.05 1.53
CA PRO A 113 -14.16 -17.19 0.72
C PRO A 113 -15.28 -18.05 1.36
N ASP A 114 -15.44 -17.96 2.67
CA ASP A 114 -16.53 -18.58 3.44
C ASP A 114 -17.80 -17.72 3.49
N GLY A 115 -17.78 -16.52 2.88
CA GLY A 115 -18.86 -15.55 2.97
C GLY A 115 -18.88 -14.76 4.27
N GLY A 116 -17.76 -14.70 5.00
CA GLY A 116 -17.65 -14.02 6.29
C GLY A 116 -18.38 -14.75 7.43
N GLU A 117 -18.58 -16.06 7.29
CA GLU A 117 -19.29 -16.91 8.24
C GLU A 117 -18.51 -17.00 9.55
N ALA A 118 -17.22 -17.33 9.50
CA ALA A 118 -16.36 -17.44 10.67
C ALA A 118 -16.25 -16.11 11.43
N ASP A 119 -15.96 -15.01 10.72
CA ASP A 119 -15.90 -13.67 11.34
C ASP A 119 -17.24 -13.28 11.97
N SER A 120 -18.36 -13.63 11.34
CA SER A 120 -19.69 -13.35 11.88
C SER A 120 -19.97 -14.12 13.16
N GLU A 121 -19.62 -15.41 13.19
CA GLU A 121 -19.78 -16.26 14.37
C GLU A 121 -18.93 -15.75 15.54
N ASP A 122 -17.68 -15.36 15.29
CA ASP A 122 -16.80 -14.80 16.31
C ASP A 122 -17.36 -13.49 16.89
N ILE A 123 -17.80 -12.56 16.03
CA ILE A 123 -18.41 -11.30 16.46
C ILE A 123 -19.68 -11.57 17.28
N ASP A 124 -20.59 -12.40 16.78
CA ASP A 124 -21.86 -12.70 17.46
C ASP A 124 -21.63 -13.41 18.80
N SER A 125 -20.64 -14.30 18.89
CA SER A 125 -20.30 -15.03 20.12
C SER A 125 -19.71 -14.13 21.22
N SER A 126 -19.07 -13.02 20.83
CA SER A 126 -18.51 -12.04 21.78
C SER A 126 -19.58 -11.30 22.58
N GLY A 127 -20.80 -11.19 22.04
CA GLY A 127 -21.87 -10.36 22.59
C GLY A 127 -21.68 -8.85 22.38
N GLU A 128 -20.63 -8.42 21.68
CA GLU A 128 -20.40 -7.03 21.32
C GLU A 128 -21.26 -6.60 20.11
N PRO A 129 -21.67 -5.32 20.03
CA PRO A 129 -22.43 -4.85 18.87
C PRO A 129 -21.54 -4.77 17.63
N TRP A 130 -22.10 -5.17 16.49
CA TRP A 130 -21.51 -4.92 15.18
C TRP A 130 -21.19 -3.43 15.00
N ARG A 131 -19.95 -3.15 14.59
CA ARG A 131 -19.51 -1.79 14.28
C ARG A 131 -19.86 -1.43 12.83
N PRO A 132 -20.07 -0.13 12.51
CA PRO A 132 -20.47 0.28 11.16
C PRO A 132 -19.54 -0.21 10.05
N LEU A 133 -18.22 -0.19 10.26
CA LEU A 133 -17.25 -0.66 9.27
C LEU A 133 -17.26 -2.19 9.11
N SER A 134 -17.51 -2.95 10.19
CA SER A 134 -17.65 -4.42 10.14
C SER A 134 -18.91 -4.82 9.36
N MET A 135 -20.02 -4.12 9.60
CA MET A 135 -21.27 -4.31 8.84
C MET A 135 -21.04 -4.02 7.35
N TRP A 136 -20.42 -2.88 7.05
CA TRP A 136 -20.14 -2.45 5.70
C TRP A 136 -19.26 -3.45 4.91
N ILE A 137 -18.19 -3.97 5.53
CA ILE A 137 -17.26 -4.84 4.81
C ILE A 137 -17.71 -6.30 4.72
N ILE A 138 -18.41 -6.83 5.72
CA ILE A 138 -18.81 -8.25 5.75
C ILE A 138 -20.25 -8.45 5.24
N LYS A 139 -21.20 -7.60 5.63
CA LYS A 139 -22.63 -7.82 5.37
C LYS A 139 -23.12 -7.05 4.14
N ASP A 140 -22.67 -5.82 3.96
CA ASP A 140 -23.15 -4.96 2.87
C ASP A 140 -22.33 -5.10 1.58
N ASN A 141 -21.14 -5.71 1.64
CA ASN A 141 -20.26 -5.86 0.49
C ASN A 141 -20.73 -7.00 -0.43
N PRO A 142 -21.13 -6.72 -1.68
CA PRO A 142 -21.65 -7.74 -2.59
C PRO A 142 -20.59 -8.75 -3.04
N CYS A 143 -19.29 -8.48 -2.86
CA CYS A 143 -18.22 -9.41 -3.18
C CYS A 143 -18.03 -10.50 -2.11
N VAL A 144 -18.57 -10.30 -0.91
CA VAL A 144 -18.52 -11.28 0.19
C VAL A 144 -19.56 -12.36 -0.06
N LYS A 145 -19.11 -13.51 -0.56
CA LYS A 145 -19.96 -14.66 -0.86
C LYS A 145 -19.25 -15.94 -0.47
N LYS A 146 -20.03 -16.92 0.01
CA LYS A 146 -19.54 -18.27 0.23
C LYS A 146 -19.22 -18.91 -1.13
N LEU A 147 -17.94 -19.17 -1.36
CA LEU A 147 -17.43 -19.72 -2.61
C LEU A 147 -17.39 -21.26 -2.53
N SER A 148 -17.82 -21.92 -3.59
CA SER A 148 -17.48 -23.32 -3.83
C SER A 148 -16.00 -23.48 -4.18
N VAL A 149 -15.48 -24.71 -4.12
CA VAL A 149 -14.10 -25.02 -4.51
C VAL A 149 -13.81 -24.60 -5.96
N GLY A 150 -14.78 -24.77 -6.86
CA GLY A 150 -14.63 -24.37 -8.27
C GLY A 150 -14.57 -22.85 -8.46
N GLU A 151 -15.39 -22.10 -7.73
CA GLU A 151 -15.34 -20.63 -7.75
C GLU A 151 -14.07 -20.10 -7.11
N MET A 152 -13.60 -20.73 -6.03
CA MET A 152 -12.32 -20.40 -5.41
C MET A 152 -11.15 -20.66 -6.36
N ALA A 153 -11.15 -21.78 -7.08
CA ALA A 153 -10.13 -22.08 -8.08
C ALA A 153 -10.10 -21.04 -9.21
N TYR A 154 -11.27 -20.59 -9.67
CA TYR A 154 -11.37 -19.48 -10.64
C TYR A 154 -10.68 -18.21 -10.09
N TRP A 155 -11.00 -17.77 -8.88
CA TRP A 155 -10.37 -16.57 -8.32
C TRP A 155 -8.87 -16.71 -8.08
N PHE A 156 -8.37 -17.92 -7.80
CA PHE A 156 -6.93 -18.18 -7.77
C PHE A 156 -6.28 -18.02 -9.14
N GLU A 157 -6.91 -18.52 -10.21
CA GLU A 157 -6.43 -18.33 -11.57
C GLU A 157 -6.39 -16.84 -11.94
N GLU A 158 -7.44 -16.08 -11.62
CA GLU A 158 -7.48 -14.63 -11.87
C GLU A 158 -6.40 -13.89 -11.07
N ARG A 159 -6.16 -14.25 -9.79
CA ARG A 159 -5.07 -13.69 -8.98
C ARG A 159 -3.71 -13.93 -9.64
N GLU A 160 -3.43 -15.14 -10.11
CA GLU A 160 -2.13 -15.44 -10.74
C GLU A 160 -2.00 -14.78 -12.12
N ALA A 161 -3.08 -14.67 -12.89
CA ALA A 161 -3.12 -13.91 -14.14
C ALA A 161 -2.82 -12.43 -13.90
N TYR A 162 -3.46 -11.83 -12.90
CA TYR A 162 -3.26 -10.45 -12.49
C TYR A 162 -1.81 -10.18 -12.06
N ARG A 163 -1.24 -11.04 -11.21
CA ARG A 163 0.17 -10.97 -10.77
C ARG A 163 1.12 -10.97 -11.96
N LYS A 164 0.88 -11.87 -12.92
CA LYS A 164 1.69 -11.95 -14.15
C LYS A 164 1.56 -10.70 -15.00
N GLU A 165 0.36 -10.17 -15.17
CA GLU A 165 0.12 -8.96 -15.96
C GLU A 165 0.80 -7.74 -15.33
N TYR A 166 0.67 -7.58 -14.02
CA TYR A 166 1.33 -6.49 -13.30
C TYR A 166 2.85 -6.59 -13.33
N ALA A 167 3.42 -7.80 -13.29
CA ALA A 167 4.86 -8.00 -13.48
C ALA A 167 5.33 -7.57 -14.88
N LEU A 168 4.51 -7.80 -15.93
CA LEU A 168 4.78 -7.29 -17.28
C LEU A 168 4.64 -5.76 -17.35
N HIS A 169 3.65 -5.19 -16.67
CA HIS A 169 3.48 -3.75 -16.54
C HIS A 169 4.70 -3.10 -15.86
N TRP A 170 5.19 -3.68 -14.76
CA TRP A 170 6.41 -3.25 -14.08
C TRP A 170 7.63 -3.32 -15.01
N LYS A 171 7.80 -4.45 -15.70
CA LYS A 171 8.89 -4.66 -16.66
C LYS A 171 8.86 -3.63 -17.80
N LYS A 172 7.68 -3.31 -18.33
CA LYS A 172 7.48 -2.34 -19.40
C LYS A 172 8.00 -0.95 -19.01
N HIS A 173 7.79 -0.51 -17.78
CA HIS A 173 8.26 0.79 -17.28
C HIS A 173 9.71 0.77 -16.80
N GLY A 174 10.22 -0.42 -16.46
CA GLY A 174 11.63 -0.64 -16.13
C GLY A 174 12.07 0.12 -14.88
N ILE A 175 11.25 0.09 -13.82
CA ILE A 175 11.50 0.80 -12.55
C ILE A 175 12.17 -0.11 -11.52
N ASP A 176 12.96 0.49 -10.63
CA ASP A 176 13.60 -0.19 -9.50
C ASP A 176 12.69 -0.23 -8.26
N ALA A 177 11.91 0.82 -8.03
CA ALA A 177 10.89 0.91 -6.99
C ALA A 177 9.73 1.80 -7.48
N LEU A 178 8.58 1.72 -6.81
CA LEU A 178 7.41 2.54 -7.09
C LEU A 178 7.11 3.42 -5.86
N LEU A 179 7.11 4.74 -6.05
CA LEU A 179 6.62 5.73 -5.10
C LEU A 179 5.14 5.98 -5.34
N CYS A 180 4.31 5.82 -4.31
CA CYS A 180 2.86 6.02 -4.44
C CYS A 180 2.20 6.44 -3.11
N PRO A 181 0.92 6.88 -3.14
CA PRO A 181 0.13 7.11 -1.94
C PRO A 181 -0.03 5.83 -1.13
N VAL A 182 0.00 5.94 0.20
CA VAL A 182 -0.38 4.85 1.11
C VAL A 182 -1.90 4.74 1.30
N GLY A 183 -2.62 5.81 1.03
CA GLY A 183 -4.07 5.86 1.18
C GLY A 183 -4.66 6.99 0.35
N PRO A 184 -6.00 7.06 0.26
CA PRO A 184 -6.69 8.12 -0.48
C PRO A 184 -6.68 9.46 0.26
N GLY A 185 -6.13 9.53 1.47
CA GLY A 185 -6.04 10.72 2.31
C GLY A 185 -5.14 10.48 3.52
N VAL A 186 -5.17 11.42 4.47
CA VAL A 186 -4.55 11.25 5.80
C VAL A 186 -5.40 10.35 6.69
N ALA A 187 -5.03 10.20 7.97
CA ALA A 187 -5.79 9.42 8.94
C ALA A 187 -7.29 9.79 8.89
N PRO A 188 -8.18 8.85 8.52
CA PRO A 188 -9.58 9.16 8.29
C PRO A 188 -10.32 9.43 9.60
N LYS A 189 -11.47 10.10 9.50
CA LYS A 189 -12.41 10.24 10.61
C LYS A 189 -12.90 8.86 11.06
N HIS A 190 -13.31 8.76 12.31
CA HIS A 190 -13.88 7.51 12.83
C HIS A 190 -15.03 7.03 11.95
N ASN A 191 -15.02 5.73 11.63
CA ASN A 191 -16.02 5.05 10.80
C ASN A 191 -16.11 5.50 9.33
N THR A 192 -15.11 6.19 8.78
CA THR A 192 -15.10 6.62 7.36
C THR A 192 -14.03 5.92 6.50
N ALA A 193 -13.27 4.98 7.06
CA ALA A 193 -12.18 4.28 6.36
C ALA A 193 -12.69 3.17 5.42
N LYS A 194 -13.37 3.56 4.32
CA LYS A 194 -13.99 2.62 3.36
C LYS A 194 -13.14 2.31 2.13
N TYR A 195 -11.93 2.86 2.03
CA TYR A 195 -11.10 2.74 0.83
C TYR A 195 -9.63 2.55 1.19
N TRP A 196 -9.08 1.36 0.91
CA TRP A 196 -7.69 0.99 1.17
C TRP A 196 -6.99 0.32 -0.01
N SER A 197 -7.55 0.43 -1.23
CA SER A 197 -7.00 -0.17 -2.45
C SER A 197 -5.54 0.24 -2.73
N TYR A 198 -5.15 1.44 -2.26
CA TYR A 198 -3.77 1.91 -2.23
C TYR A 198 -2.78 1.01 -1.49
N THR A 199 -3.24 0.10 -0.62
CA THR A 199 -2.41 -0.90 0.08
C THR A 199 -2.78 -2.33 -0.30
N SER A 200 -4.08 -2.66 -0.41
CA SER A 200 -4.50 -4.03 -0.65
C SER A 200 -4.04 -4.57 -2.01
N GLN A 201 -3.89 -3.69 -3.00
CA GLN A 201 -3.26 -4.02 -4.28
C GLN A 201 -1.90 -4.71 -4.10
N TRP A 202 -1.08 -4.22 -3.17
CA TRP A 202 0.26 -4.77 -2.95
C TRP A 202 0.19 -6.09 -2.18
N ASN A 203 -0.83 -6.29 -1.34
CA ASN A 203 -1.14 -7.60 -0.75
C ASN A 203 -1.52 -8.63 -1.83
N LEU A 204 -2.36 -8.24 -2.81
CA LEU A 204 -2.72 -9.13 -3.92
C LEU A 204 -1.48 -9.57 -4.69
N LEU A 205 -0.58 -8.62 -4.97
CA LEU A 205 0.64 -8.87 -5.72
C LEU A 205 1.73 -9.61 -4.92
N ASP A 206 1.59 -9.69 -3.59
CA ASP A 206 2.65 -10.14 -2.68
C ASP A 206 3.93 -9.30 -2.85
N TYR A 207 3.75 -7.98 -2.89
CA TYR A 207 4.81 -7.00 -3.11
C TYR A 207 5.12 -6.24 -1.81
N PRO A 208 6.40 -6.11 -1.41
CA PRO A 208 6.78 -5.40 -0.19
C PRO A 208 6.46 -3.91 -0.33
N GLY A 209 5.82 -3.36 0.70
CA GLY A 209 5.53 -1.94 0.86
C GLY A 209 6.20 -1.37 2.11
N LEU A 210 6.89 -0.24 1.98
CA LEU A 210 7.56 0.48 3.06
C LEU A 210 7.00 1.89 3.16
N VAL A 211 6.24 2.15 4.22
CA VAL A 211 5.58 3.45 4.48
C VAL A 211 6.53 4.38 5.24
N PHE A 212 6.56 5.66 4.87
CA PHE A 212 7.40 6.66 5.51
C PHE A 212 6.72 8.03 5.57
N PRO A 213 6.96 8.81 6.65
CA PRO A 213 6.42 10.16 6.78
C PRO A 213 7.15 11.15 5.86
N VAL A 214 6.40 12.10 5.29
CA VAL A 214 6.94 13.12 4.38
C VAL A 214 6.74 14.52 4.91
N SER A 215 5.51 14.89 5.24
CA SER A 215 5.15 16.24 5.69
C SER A 215 3.93 16.22 6.61
N LYS A 216 3.34 17.38 6.87
CA LYS A 216 2.07 17.53 7.59
C LYS A 216 1.05 18.23 6.71
N VAL A 217 -0.23 18.04 7.02
CA VAL A 217 -1.33 18.81 6.43
C VAL A 217 -1.17 20.28 6.75
N ASP A 218 -1.32 21.10 5.74
CA ASP A 218 -1.31 22.55 5.80
C ASP A 218 -2.58 23.08 5.14
N LYS A 219 -3.47 23.65 5.95
CA LYS A 219 -4.80 24.05 5.55
C LYS A 219 -4.81 25.21 4.54
N ASP A 220 -3.74 26.00 4.51
CA ASP A 220 -3.64 27.17 3.65
C ASP A 220 -3.27 26.81 2.22
N VAL A 221 -2.74 25.59 2.00
CA VAL A 221 -2.30 25.11 0.67
C VAL A 221 -2.94 23.80 0.24
N ASP A 222 -3.51 23.02 1.17
CA ASP A 222 -4.12 21.72 0.90
C ASP A 222 -5.61 21.83 0.54
N ALA A 223 -5.92 22.61 -0.50
CA ALA A 223 -7.25 22.71 -1.07
C ALA A 223 -7.37 21.92 -2.38
N TRP A 224 -8.57 21.45 -2.70
CA TRP A 224 -8.90 21.02 -4.06
C TRP A 224 -8.85 22.24 -4.99
N ASN A 225 -8.22 22.11 -6.15
CA ASN A 225 -8.11 23.23 -7.08
C ASN A 225 -9.37 23.41 -7.94
N GLY A 226 -10.24 22.39 -7.98
CA GLY A 226 -11.53 22.41 -8.69
C GLY A 226 -11.43 22.03 -10.17
N ASP A 227 -10.22 21.98 -10.71
CA ASP A 227 -9.93 21.58 -12.09
C ASP A 227 -9.85 20.06 -12.25
N GLU A 228 -9.73 19.31 -11.15
CA GLU A 228 -9.55 17.86 -11.19
C GLU A 228 -10.86 17.12 -11.48
N GLN A 229 -10.93 16.43 -12.63
CA GLN A 229 -12.05 15.55 -12.96
C GLN A 229 -12.33 14.54 -11.83
N ILE A 230 -13.61 14.43 -11.44
CA ILE A 230 -14.12 13.39 -10.55
C ILE A 230 -14.16 12.08 -11.33
N LEU A 231 -13.50 11.05 -10.79
CA LEU A 231 -13.33 9.76 -11.49
C LEU A 231 -14.58 8.86 -11.40
N GLY A 232 -15.35 8.99 -10.33
CA GLY A 232 -16.58 8.22 -10.08
C GLY A 232 -17.13 8.47 -8.68
N GLU A 233 -18.11 7.65 -8.27
CA GLU A 233 -18.79 7.78 -6.97
C GLU A 233 -17.83 7.63 -5.79
N LEU A 234 -16.94 6.63 -5.81
CA LEU A 234 -15.94 6.43 -4.76
C LEU A 234 -14.96 7.62 -4.63
N ASP A 235 -14.58 8.24 -5.76
CA ASP A 235 -13.75 9.45 -5.75
C ASP A 235 -14.51 10.64 -5.14
N GLN A 236 -15.79 10.78 -5.49
CA GLN A 236 -16.64 11.81 -4.91
C GLN A 236 -16.79 11.64 -3.40
N GLU A 237 -17.13 10.43 -2.94
CA GLU A 237 -17.24 10.13 -1.51
C GLU A 237 -15.93 10.44 -0.78
N ASN A 238 -14.78 10.03 -1.33
CA ASN A 238 -13.48 10.33 -0.74
C ASN A 238 -13.24 11.84 -0.67
N ARG A 239 -13.57 12.60 -1.73
CA ARG A 239 -13.41 14.05 -1.75
C ARG A 239 -14.24 14.75 -0.68
N GLU A 240 -15.46 14.29 -0.44
CA GLU A 240 -16.37 14.82 0.58
C GLU A 240 -15.87 14.58 2.02
N LEU A 241 -14.97 13.61 2.23
CA LEU A 241 -14.31 13.41 3.52
C LEU A 241 -13.26 14.47 3.84
N TRP A 242 -12.77 15.22 2.85
CA TRP A 242 -11.68 16.18 3.02
C TRP A 242 -12.14 17.47 3.71
N ASP A 243 -11.45 17.84 4.79
CA ASP A 243 -11.63 19.11 5.50
C ASP A 243 -10.25 19.64 5.93
N PRO A 244 -9.71 20.69 5.28
CA PRO A 244 -8.37 21.18 5.56
C PRO A 244 -8.20 21.71 6.99
N GLU A 245 -9.24 22.27 7.61
CA GLU A 245 -9.17 22.78 8.98
C GLU A 245 -9.11 21.64 9.99
N GLU A 246 -9.98 20.63 9.82
CA GLU A 246 -10.05 19.47 10.70
C GLU A 246 -8.76 18.64 10.69
N PHE A 247 -8.14 18.48 9.51
CA PHE A 247 -6.94 17.65 9.36
C PHE A 247 -5.62 18.41 9.53
N HIS A 248 -5.67 19.73 9.77
CA HIS A 248 -4.46 20.56 9.87
C HIS A 248 -3.44 20.02 10.88
N GLY A 249 -2.17 19.97 10.48
CA GLY A 249 -1.08 19.44 11.31
C GLY A 249 -0.99 17.91 11.38
N GLY A 250 -1.96 17.18 10.79
CA GLY A 250 -1.93 15.72 10.68
C GLY A 250 -0.74 15.23 9.84
N PRO A 251 -0.15 14.06 10.15
CA PRO A 251 0.97 13.53 9.39
C PRO A 251 0.55 13.05 8.00
N VAL A 252 1.41 13.31 7.01
CA VAL A 252 1.25 12.84 5.64
C VAL A 252 2.37 11.86 5.31
N GLY A 253 2.00 10.64 4.93
CA GLY A 253 2.93 9.58 4.56
C GLY A 253 2.77 9.16 3.10
N LEU A 254 3.84 8.61 2.54
CA LEU A 254 3.85 7.91 1.27
C LEU A 254 4.37 6.49 1.48
N GLN A 255 4.33 5.67 0.43
CA GLN A 255 4.95 4.36 0.45
C GLN A 255 5.88 4.14 -0.74
N LEU A 256 6.92 3.35 -0.52
CA LEU A 256 7.72 2.74 -1.57
C LEU A 256 7.33 1.27 -1.68
N VAL A 257 7.11 0.83 -2.90
CA VAL A 257 6.81 -0.56 -3.24
C VAL A 257 7.93 -1.13 -4.08
N GLY A 258 8.29 -2.39 -3.88
CA GLY A 258 9.11 -3.15 -4.83
C GLY A 258 8.44 -4.43 -5.26
N ARG A 259 9.18 -5.28 -5.97
CA ARG A 259 8.66 -6.59 -6.38
C ARG A 259 8.81 -7.58 -5.23
N ARG A 260 8.06 -8.68 -5.32
CA ARG A 260 8.15 -9.82 -4.42
C ARG A 260 9.61 -10.18 -4.08
N PHE A 261 9.91 -10.27 -2.78
CA PHE A 261 11.24 -10.51 -2.21
C PHE A 261 12.29 -9.44 -2.53
N GLU A 262 11.90 -8.18 -2.68
CA GLU A 262 12.85 -7.05 -2.79
C GLU A 262 12.91 -6.21 -1.50
N ASP A 263 12.44 -6.70 -0.36
CA ASP A 263 12.39 -6.00 0.94
C ASP A 263 13.66 -5.19 1.28
N GLU A 264 14.83 -5.82 1.17
CA GLU A 264 16.10 -5.17 1.50
C GLU A 264 16.45 -4.05 0.51
N LYS A 265 16.03 -4.18 -0.76
CA LYS A 265 16.18 -3.16 -1.80
C LYS A 265 15.31 -1.95 -1.49
N ILE A 266 14.08 -2.14 -0.99
CA ILE A 266 13.18 -1.01 -0.70
C ILE A 266 13.68 -0.22 0.51
N VAL A 267 14.19 -0.93 1.53
CA VAL A 267 14.86 -0.32 2.69
C VAL A 267 16.05 0.51 2.21
N ALA A 268 16.96 -0.07 1.41
CA ALA A 268 18.14 0.63 0.92
C ALA A 268 17.81 1.84 0.01
N ILE A 269 16.75 1.74 -0.81
CA ILE A 269 16.28 2.87 -1.62
C ILE A 269 15.72 3.98 -0.73
N LEU A 270 14.97 3.65 0.33
CA LEU A 270 14.47 4.67 1.26
C LEU A 270 15.61 5.31 2.06
N GLU A 271 16.64 4.54 2.46
CA GLU A 271 17.86 5.08 3.07
C GLU A 271 18.51 6.12 2.15
N TYR A 272 18.69 5.78 0.87
CA TYR A 272 19.24 6.68 -0.14
C TYR A 272 18.39 7.95 -0.32
N ILE A 273 17.06 7.82 -0.47
CA ILE A 273 16.18 8.98 -0.58
C ILE A 273 16.28 9.87 0.66
N THR A 274 16.26 9.26 1.85
CA THR A 274 16.34 9.99 3.12
C THR A 274 17.64 10.78 3.22
N GLU A 275 18.78 10.19 2.82
CA GLU A 275 20.08 10.85 2.77
C GLU A 275 20.10 12.03 1.79
N LYS A 276 19.51 11.87 0.59
CA LYS A 276 19.55 12.89 -0.46
C LYS A 276 18.65 14.08 -0.18
N ILE A 277 17.45 13.85 0.34
CA ILE A 277 16.41 14.89 0.41
C ILE A 277 15.93 15.24 1.82
N GLY A 278 16.44 14.55 2.86
CA GLY A 278 16.17 14.85 4.27
C GLY A 278 14.73 14.57 4.68
N LEU A 279 14.34 13.30 4.76
CA LEU A 279 13.02 12.87 5.24
C LEU A 279 13.01 12.59 6.77
N PRO A 280 11.88 12.82 7.49
CA PRO A 280 10.70 13.56 7.03
C PRO A 280 11.07 15.03 6.80
N ARG A 281 10.52 15.62 5.73
CA ARG A 281 10.68 17.05 5.48
C ARG A 281 9.80 17.78 6.48
N GLN A 282 10.41 18.21 7.58
CA GLN A 282 9.81 19.25 8.40
C GLN A 282 9.59 20.43 7.46
N ALA A 283 8.33 20.73 7.14
CA ALA A 283 8.00 22.04 6.63
C ALA A 283 8.63 23.05 7.59
N LEU A 284 9.38 23.97 7.01
CA LEU A 284 10.05 25.08 7.68
C LEU A 284 9.11 25.68 8.75
N ILE A 285 9.70 25.94 9.92
CA ILE A 285 9.13 26.73 11.02
C ILE A 285 8.50 28.01 10.47
#